data_AF-A0A328C7I3-F1
#
_entry.id   AF-A0A328C7I3-F1
#
_cell.length_a   1.000
_cell.length_b   1.000
_cell.length_c   1.000
_cell.angle_alpha   90.00
_cell.angle_beta   90.00
_cell.angle_gamma   90.00
#
_symmetry.space_group_name_H-M   'P 1'
#
loop_
_entity.id
_entity.type
_entity.pdbx_description
1 polymer ?
#
loop_
_entity_poly.entity_id
_entity_poly.type
_entity_poly.pdbx_seq_one_letter_code
_entity_poly.pdbx_strand_id
1 'polypeptide(L)'
;MKRLATCLMLLTTLTLATTQLGCKAAECTQMVDCCKEVADLPGVGASCKGLAMDTRDPQTCRTVTRTVRYMLEDRGAEIPAVCQRP
;
A
#
# COMPACT_ATOMS: atom_id res chain seq x y z
N MET A 1 35.85 35.93 -12.13
CA MET A 1 35.46 34.54 -12.48
C MET A 1 35.01 33.72 -11.26
N LYS A 2 34.27 34.29 -10.29
CA LYS A 2 33.83 33.58 -9.06
C LYS A 2 32.31 33.48 -8.90
N ARG A 3 31.53 34.09 -9.80
CA ARG A 3 30.05 34.17 -9.71
C ARG A 3 29.30 33.18 -10.62
N LEU A 4 30.02 32.48 -11.49
CA LEU A 4 29.44 31.49 -12.42
C LEU A 4 29.34 30.08 -11.81
N ALA A 5 30.15 29.76 -10.80
CA ALA A 5 30.13 28.44 -10.16
C ALA A 5 28.96 28.25 -9.21
N THR A 6 28.43 29.33 -8.63
CA THR A 6 27.38 29.25 -7.60
C THR A 6 25.98 29.00 -8.18
N CYS A 7 25.73 29.40 -9.44
CA CYS A 7 24.47 29.08 -10.11
C CYS A 7 24.37 27.62 -10.56
N LEU A 8 25.51 26.92 -10.74
CA LEU A 8 25.50 25.56 -11.24
C LEU A 8 25.20 24.50 -10.16
N MET A 9 25.37 24.84 -8.87
CA MET A 9 25.04 23.94 -7.75
C MET A 9 23.55 23.97 -7.36
N LEU A 10 22.79 24.99 -7.76
CA LEU A 10 21.35 25.03 -7.47
C LEU A 10 20.50 24.20 -8.44
N LEU A 11 21.03 23.79 -9.59
CA LEU A 11 20.31 22.97 -10.56
C LEU A 11 20.41 21.46 -10.31
N THR A 12 21.32 21.01 -9.44
CA THR A 12 21.55 19.57 -9.20
C THR A 12 20.69 18.98 -8.08
N THR A 13 20.01 19.79 -7.27
CA THR A 13 19.12 19.30 -6.20
C THR A 13 17.65 19.16 -6.62
N LEU A 14 17.29 19.58 -7.84
CA LEU A 14 15.89 19.60 -8.31
C LEU A 14 15.49 18.42 -9.19
N THR A 15 16.27 17.32 -9.21
CA THR A 15 15.93 16.10 -9.96
C THR A 15 15.63 14.89 -9.08
N LEU A 16 15.79 14.99 -7.76
CA LEU A 16 15.47 13.89 -6.83
C LEU A 16 14.02 13.90 -6.31
N ALA A 17 13.19 14.83 -6.78
CA ALA A 17 11.82 14.99 -6.33
C ALA A 17 10.79 14.78 -7.45
N THR A 18 11.06 13.90 -8.43
CA THR A 18 9.97 13.23 -9.17
C THR A 18 9.33 12.21 -8.24
N THR A 19 8.65 12.77 -7.25
CA THR A 19 7.65 12.16 -6.41
C THR A 19 6.89 11.10 -7.17
N GLN A 20 6.90 9.91 -6.57
CA GLN A 20 6.14 8.70 -6.86
C GLN A 20 4.62 8.97 -6.77
N LEU A 21 4.12 9.91 -7.57
CA LEU A 21 2.70 10.20 -7.72
C LEU A 21 2.17 9.29 -8.83
N GLY A 22 1.45 8.23 -8.44
CA GLY A 22 0.32 7.80 -9.27
C GLY A 22 0.10 6.30 -9.45
N CYS A 23 1.07 5.43 -9.20
CA CYS A 23 0.84 3.99 -9.31
C CYS A 23 1.00 3.33 -7.94
N LYS A 24 -0.09 3.23 -7.17
CA LYS A 24 -0.17 2.16 -6.17
C LYS A 24 -0.05 0.85 -6.94
N ALA A 25 0.89 0.00 -6.53
CA ALA A 25 1.03 -1.33 -7.10
C ALA A 25 -0.31 -2.07 -6.99
N ALA A 26 -0.65 -2.90 -7.98
CA ALA A 26 -1.95 -3.56 -8.09
C ALA A 26 -2.32 -4.32 -6.81
N GLU A 27 -1.31 -4.87 -6.13
CA GLU A 27 -1.41 -5.60 -4.88
C GLU A 27 -1.83 -4.70 -3.71
N CYS A 28 -1.37 -3.45 -3.68
CA CYS A 28 -1.78 -2.49 -2.65
C CYS A 28 -3.17 -1.94 -2.89
N THR A 29 -3.60 -1.83 -4.15
CA THR A 29 -5.00 -1.52 -4.49
C THR A 29 -5.90 -2.68 -4.05
N GLN A 30 -5.54 -3.92 -4.38
CA GLN A 30 -6.26 -5.11 -3.94
C GLN A 30 -6.36 -5.21 -2.42
N MET A 31 -5.25 -4.99 -1.70
CA MET A 31 -5.24 -4.98 -0.23
C MET A 31 -6.23 -3.95 0.32
N VAL A 32 -6.21 -2.71 -0.18
CA VAL A 32 -7.12 -1.66 0.27
C VAL A 32 -8.57 -2.05 0.03
N ASP A 33 -8.89 -2.61 -1.14
CA ASP A 33 -10.25 -2.99 -1.48
C ASP A 33 -10.71 -4.22 -0.67
N CYS A 34 -9.83 -5.21 -0.46
CA CYS A 34 -10.08 -6.31 0.47
C CYS A 34 -10.35 -5.81 1.89
N CYS A 35 -9.56 -4.85 2.39
CA CYS A 35 -9.77 -4.25 3.70
C CYS A 35 -11.10 -3.49 3.84
N LYS A 36 -11.61 -2.90 2.75
CA LYS A 36 -12.92 -2.23 2.76
C LYS A 36 -14.06 -3.24 2.90
N GLU A 37 -14.00 -4.36 2.17
CA GLU A 37 -15.04 -5.41 2.22
C GLU A 37 -15.13 -6.07 3.59
N VAL A 38 -14.03 -6.14 4.33
CA VAL A 38 -13.98 -6.76 5.66
C VAL A 38 -14.02 -5.74 6.80
N ALA A 39 -14.23 -4.46 6.52
CA ALA A 39 -14.09 -3.36 7.49
C ALA A 39 -14.98 -3.55 8.73
N ASP A 40 -16.15 -4.13 8.55
CA ASP A 40 -17.14 -4.35 9.61
C ASP A 40 -16.97 -5.69 10.36
N LEU A 41 -16.00 -6.52 9.95
CA LEU A 41 -15.73 -7.80 10.62
C LEU A 41 -14.92 -7.58 11.90
N PRO A 42 -15.46 -7.93 13.09
CA PRO A 42 -14.79 -7.67 14.37
C PRO A 42 -13.40 -8.30 14.44
N GLY A 43 -12.38 -7.50 14.77
CA GLY A 43 -10.98 -7.93 14.87
C GLY A 43 -10.22 -8.03 13.54
N VAL A 44 -10.87 -8.39 12.44
CA VAL A 44 -10.23 -8.47 11.11
C VAL A 44 -10.21 -7.08 10.45
N GLY A 45 -11.36 -6.42 10.36
CA GLY A 45 -11.51 -5.13 9.69
C GLY A 45 -10.69 -4.00 10.32
N ALA A 46 -10.68 -3.93 11.65
CA ALA A 46 -9.88 -2.95 12.39
C ALA A 46 -8.37 -3.09 12.11
N SER A 47 -7.87 -4.33 12.10
CA SER A 47 -6.47 -4.63 11.81
C SER A 47 -6.12 -4.31 10.35
N CYS A 48 -7.01 -4.65 9.42
CA CYS A 48 -6.82 -4.40 7.99
C CYS A 48 -6.76 -2.90 7.68
N LYS A 49 -7.66 -2.10 8.27
CA LYS A 49 -7.72 -0.65 8.04
C LYS A 49 -6.44 0.06 8.45
N GLY A 50 -5.85 -0.30 9.59
CA GLY A 50 -4.55 0.24 10.01
C GLY A 50 -3.44 -0.10 9.01
N LEU A 51 -3.33 -1.37 8.64
CA LEU A 51 -2.31 -1.85 7.71
C LEU A 51 -2.43 -1.25 6.30
N ALA A 52 -3.66 -1.00 5.83
CA ALA A 52 -3.92 -0.49 4.49
C ALA A 52 -3.53 0.98 4.29
N MET A 53 -3.47 1.78 5.36
CA MET A 53 -3.09 3.20 5.27
C MET A 53 -1.57 3.39 5.20
N ASP A 54 -0.81 2.55 5.89
CA ASP A 54 0.64 2.76 6.06
C ASP A 54 1.49 1.96 5.06
N THR A 55 0.93 0.93 4.44
CA THR A 55 1.68 0.04 3.54
C THR A 55 1.78 0.59 2.12
N ARG A 56 3.01 0.69 1.62
CA ARG A 56 3.32 1.07 0.23
C ARG A 56 4.16 0.04 -0.53
N ASP A 57 4.66 -0.97 0.18
CA ASP A 57 5.45 -2.06 -0.40
C ASP A 57 4.53 -3.18 -0.95
N PRO A 58 4.67 -3.58 -2.22
CA PRO A 58 3.80 -4.59 -2.84
C PRO A 58 3.87 -5.97 -2.15
N GLN A 59 5.03 -6.38 -1.63
CA GLN A 59 5.17 -7.67 -0.92
C GLN A 59 4.37 -7.66 0.39
N THR A 60 4.46 -6.55 1.12
CA THR A 60 3.69 -6.33 2.35
C THR A 60 2.20 -6.29 2.04
N CYS A 61 1.78 -5.60 0.97
CA CYS A 61 0.38 -5.59 0.53
C CYS A 61 -0.18 -6.99 0.23
N ARG A 62 0.61 -7.85 -0.43
CA ARG A 62 0.23 -9.26 -0.64
C ARG A 62 0.14 -10.05 0.66
N THR A 63 1.12 -9.87 1.54
CA THR A 63 1.16 -10.54 2.85
C THR A 63 -0.06 -10.19 3.67
N VAL A 64 -0.41 -8.91 3.78
CA VAL A 64 -1.61 -8.45 4.50
C VAL A 64 -2.88 -9.05 3.92
N THR A 65 -3.05 -8.99 2.59
CA THR A 65 -4.22 -9.57 1.90
C THR A 65 -4.35 -11.06 2.20
N ARG A 66 -3.22 -11.80 2.17
CA ARG A 66 -3.17 -13.22 2.47
C ARG A 66 -3.48 -13.51 3.94
N THR A 67 -2.96 -12.71 4.87
CA THR A 67 -3.27 -12.84 6.31
C THR A 67 -4.76 -12.65 6.56
N VAL A 68 -5.37 -11.61 5.97
CA VAL A 68 -6.81 -11.37 6.08
C VAL A 68 -7.60 -12.57 5.55
N ARG A 69 -7.21 -13.10 4.38
CA ARG A 69 -7.82 -14.31 3.83
C ARG A 69 -7.75 -15.48 4.82
N TYR A 70 -6.60 -15.74 5.42
CA TYR A 70 -6.46 -16.81 6.42
C TYR A 70 -7.33 -16.57 7.66
N MET A 71 -7.45 -15.32 8.14
CA MET A 71 -8.32 -15.01 9.26
C MET A 71 -9.80 -15.24 8.93
N LEU A 72 -10.22 -15.03 7.68
CA LEU A 72 -11.58 -15.33 7.24
C LEU A 72 -11.82 -16.84 7.10
N GLU A 73 -10.85 -17.55 6.51
CA GLU A 73 -10.86 -19.02 6.39
C GLU A 73 -10.99 -19.69 7.77
N ASP A 74 -10.16 -19.28 8.73
CA ASP A 74 -10.16 -19.80 10.11
C ASP A 74 -11.51 -19.60 10.81
N ARG A 75 -12.19 -18.50 10.51
CA ARG A 75 -13.50 -18.16 11.07
C ARG A 75 -14.68 -18.77 10.32
N GLY A 76 -14.43 -19.48 9.21
CA GLY A 76 -15.48 -19.95 8.30
C GLY A 76 -16.32 -18.82 7.71
N ALA A 77 -15.77 -17.61 7.65
CA ALA A 77 -16.45 -16.45 7.08
C ALA A 77 -16.37 -16.49 5.54
N GLU A 78 -17.34 -15.87 4.87
CA GLU A 78 -17.25 -15.68 3.43
C GLU A 78 -16.02 -14.83 3.07
N ILE A 79 -15.26 -15.28 2.08
CA ILE A 79 -14.06 -14.60 1.62
C ILE A 79 -14.42 -13.77 0.39
N PRO A 80 -14.35 -12.44 0.43
CA PRO A 80 -14.61 -11.60 -0.74
C PRO A 80 -13.66 -11.93 -1.89
N ALA A 81 -14.13 -11.90 -3.13
CA ALA A 81 -13.32 -12.24 -4.31
C ALA A 81 -12.03 -11.41 -4.42
N VAL A 82 -12.07 -10.15 -3.99
CA VAL A 82 -10.91 -9.25 -3.96
C VAL A 82 -9.82 -9.73 -2.98
N CYS A 83 -10.17 -10.50 -1.96
CA CYS A 83 -9.24 -11.11 -1.00
C CYS A 83 -8.69 -12.47 -1.48
N GLN A 84 -9.16 -13.02 -2.61
CA GLN A 84 -8.81 -14.37 -3.07
C GLN A 84 -7.63 -14.45 -4.05
N ARG A 85 -7.25 -13.33 -4.70
CA ARG A 85 -6.19 -13.31 -5.74
C ARG A 85 -4.79 -13.55 -5.13
N PRO A 86 -3.90 -14.29 -5.84
CA PRO A 86 -2.58 -14.71 -5.36
C PRO A 86 -1.56 -13.58 -5.21
#